data_AF-A0A966SSF8-F1
#
_entry.id   AF-A0A966SSF8-F1
#
_cell.length_a   1.000
_cell.length_b   1.000
_cell.length_c   1.000
_cell.angle_alpha   90.00
_cell.angle_beta   90.00
_cell.angle_gamma   90.00
#
_symmetry.space_group_name_H-M   'P 1'
#
loop_
_entity.id
_entity.type
_entity.pdbx_description
1 polymer ?
#
loop_
_entity_poly.entity_id
_entity_poly.type
_entity_poly.pdbx_seq_one_letter_code
_entity_poly.pdbx_strand_id
1 'polypeptide(L)'
;MHRIEKFEFVEIYVPSGSTATRWAFPDLPKLRYTALLAMEYYSVSAISAAPSGRSPISVANAQKAFLTLYADERQDIYRIPLYNMNRMQASTDPFIRALPLFKGQKITWDKSYVEFTTLTAPGADQSICFGVHYA
;
A
#
# COMPACT_ATOMS: atom_id res chain seq x y z
N MET A 1 -5.17 -1.65 -23.26
CA MET A 1 -6.58 -1.71 -22.80
C MET A 1 -6.60 -1.62 -21.29
N HIS A 2 -7.17 -0.57 -20.70
CA HIS A 2 -7.39 -0.50 -19.25
C HIS A 2 -8.70 -1.20 -18.92
N ARG A 3 -8.62 -2.41 -18.39
CA ARG A 3 -9.78 -3.16 -17.93
C ARG A 3 -9.72 -3.22 -16.41
N ILE A 4 -10.76 -2.72 -15.76
CA ILE A 4 -10.95 -2.87 -14.32
C ILE A 4 -11.77 -4.15 -14.15
N GLU A 5 -11.14 -5.22 -13.65
CA GLU A 5 -11.84 -6.51 -13.44
C GLU A 5 -12.19 -6.69 -11.97
N LYS A 6 -11.20 -7.01 -11.12
CA LYS A 6 -11.37 -7.10 -9.67
C LYS A 6 -10.38 -6.18 -8.97
N PHE A 7 -10.89 -5.41 -8.03
CA PHE A 7 -10.15 -4.39 -7.29
C PHE A 7 -10.60 -4.38 -5.84
N GLU A 8 -9.64 -4.26 -4.93
CA GLU A 8 -9.90 -4.04 -3.52
C GLU A 8 -9.05 -2.89 -3.01
N PHE A 9 -9.71 -1.95 -2.33
CA PHE A 9 -9.02 -0.89 -1.61
C PHE A 9 -8.68 -1.40 -0.22
N VAL A 10 -7.40 -1.36 0.12
CA VAL A 10 -6.87 -1.90 1.37
C VAL A 10 -6.30 -0.78 2.22
N GLU A 11 -6.68 -0.77 3.49
CA GLU A 11 -6.23 0.20 4.49
C GLU A 11 -5.50 -0.50 5.62
N ILE A 12 -4.33 0.03 5.99
CA ILE A 12 -3.64 -0.33 7.23
C ILE A 12 -3.72 0.85 8.18
N TYR A 13 -4.36 0.64 9.34
CA TYR A 13 -4.54 1.67 10.34
C TYR A 13 -3.22 2.00 11.06
N VAL A 14 -2.89 3.29 11.13
CA VAL A 14 -1.78 3.85 11.89
C VAL A 14 -2.35 4.83 12.93
N PRO A 15 -2.36 4.47 14.22
CA PRO A 15 -2.82 5.34 15.30
C PRO A 15 -1.98 6.61 15.42
N SER A 16 -2.62 7.69 15.87
CA SER A 16 -1.94 8.90 16.33
C SER A 16 -0.88 8.59 17.39
N GLY A 17 0.25 9.29 17.33
CA GLY A 17 1.36 9.16 18.27
C GLY A 17 2.17 7.86 18.14
N SER A 18 1.82 6.94 17.24
CA SER A 18 2.54 5.68 17.10
C SER A 18 3.98 5.86 16.62
N THR A 19 4.90 5.17 17.28
CA THR A 19 6.31 5.05 16.90
C THR A 19 6.65 3.68 16.32
N ALA A 20 5.66 2.79 16.19
CA ALA A 20 5.89 1.46 15.63
C ALA A 20 6.37 1.56 14.18
N THR A 21 7.39 0.77 13.86
CA THR A 21 8.03 0.77 12.55
C THR A 21 7.50 -0.31 11.62
N ARG A 22 6.60 -1.18 12.07
CA ARG A 22 6.04 -2.26 11.26
C ARG A 22 4.53 -2.32 11.40
N TRP A 23 3.87 -2.44 10.25
CA TRP A 23 2.41 -2.43 10.12
C TRP A 23 1.99 -3.58 9.23
N ALA A 24 1.39 -4.61 9.82
CA ALA A 24 0.90 -5.77 9.10
C ALA A 24 -0.37 -5.41 8.30
N PHE A 25 -0.59 -6.10 7.20
CA PHE A 25 -1.89 -6.01 6.52
C PHE A 25 -2.98 -6.59 7.43
N PRO A 26 -4.21 -6.03 7.38
CA PRO A 26 -5.34 -6.64 8.06
C PRO A 26 -5.70 -7.98 7.39
N ASP A 27 -6.66 -8.69 7.96
CA ASP A 27 -7.25 -9.81 7.24
C ASP A 27 -8.01 -9.32 6.00
N LEU A 28 -7.72 -9.95 4.85
CA LEU A 28 -8.26 -9.59 3.54
C LEU A 28 -8.92 -10.80 2.88
N PRO A 29 -10.13 -11.21 3.32
CA PRO A 29 -10.76 -12.46 2.88
C PRO A 29 -10.91 -12.60 1.36
N LYS A 30 -11.18 -11.48 0.67
CA LYS A 30 -11.38 -11.41 -0.78
C LYS A 30 -10.09 -11.58 -1.58
N LEU A 31 -8.93 -11.33 -0.96
CA LEU A 31 -7.61 -11.46 -1.59
C LEU A 31 -6.89 -12.75 -1.19
N ARG A 32 -7.51 -13.58 -0.33
CA ARG A 32 -6.96 -14.88 0.04
C ARG A 32 -6.96 -15.80 -1.17
N TYR A 33 -5.83 -16.43 -1.42
CA TYR A 33 -5.63 -17.41 -2.51
C TYR A 33 -5.85 -16.88 -3.94
N THR A 34 -6.03 -15.56 -4.11
CA THR A 34 -6.13 -14.90 -5.42
C THR A 34 -4.75 -14.53 -5.96
N ALA A 35 -4.61 -14.46 -7.28
CA ALA A 35 -3.37 -14.03 -7.91
C ALA A 35 -3.24 -12.50 -7.87
N LEU A 36 -2.14 -11.98 -7.32
CA LEU A 36 -1.86 -10.55 -7.37
C LEU A 36 -1.41 -10.15 -8.78
N LEU A 37 -2.19 -9.28 -9.43
CA LEU A 37 -1.89 -8.78 -10.77
C LEU A 37 -1.14 -7.46 -10.72
N ALA A 38 -1.60 -6.54 -9.88
CA ALA A 38 -1.01 -5.22 -9.73
C ALA A 38 -1.34 -4.64 -8.36
N MET A 39 -0.52 -3.71 -7.89
CA MET A 39 -0.79 -2.95 -6.68
C MET A 39 -0.27 -1.54 -6.80
N GLU A 40 -0.99 -0.59 -6.23
CA GLU A 40 -0.60 0.81 -6.14
C GLU A 40 -0.75 1.33 -4.71
N TYR A 41 0.05 2.32 -4.37
CA TYR A 41 -0.02 3.03 -3.10
C TYR A 41 -0.63 4.42 -3.34
N TYR A 42 -1.52 4.85 -2.45
CA TYR A 42 -2.10 6.19 -2.47
C TYR A 42 -1.57 7.01 -1.31
N SER A 43 -0.86 8.09 -1.63
CA SER A 43 -0.43 9.10 -0.66
C SER A 43 -1.50 10.17 -0.44
N VAL A 44 -1.25 11.06 0.53
CA VAL A 44 -2.03 12.30 0.73
C VAL A 44 -2.09 13.22 -0.50
N SER A 45 -1.15 13.07 -1.44
CA SER A 45 -1.16 13.82 -2.70
C SER A 45 -2.07 13.17 -3.76
N ALA A 46 -2.44 11.90 -3.56
CA ALA A 46 -3.25 11.12 -4.48
C ALA A 46 -4.73 11.12 -4.06
N ILE A 47 -4.99 10.91 -2.76
CA ILE A 47 -6.33 10.96 -2.17
C ILE A 47 -6.28 11.75 -0.85
N SER A 48 -7.32 12.51 -0.54
CA SER A 48 -7.38 13.32 0.69
C SER A 48 -7.83 12.52 1.92
N ALA A 49 -8.63 11.48 1.70
CA ALA A 49 -9.15 10.59 2.72
C ALA A 49 -9.30 9.16 2.19
N ALA A 50 -9.09 8.19 3.07
CA ALA A 50 -9.41 6.79 2.84
C ALA A 50 -10.91 6.52 3.11
N PRO A 51 -11.48 5.40 2.65
CA PRO A 51 -12.86 5.00 2.96
C PRO A 51 -13.22 5.05 4.46
N SER A 52 -12.27 4.77 5.35
CA SER A 52 -12.47 4.92 6.80
C SER A 52 -12.54 6.37 7.32
N GLY A 53 -12.35 7.37 6.46
CA GLY A 53 -12.32 8.80 6.80
C GLY A 53 -10.94 9.29 7.28
N ARG A 54 -9.97 8.39 7.47
CA ARG A 54 -8.60 8.75 7.89
C ARG A 54 -7.81 9.31 6.71
N SER A 55 -6.91 10.25 7.00
CA SER A 55 -6.00 10.75 5.97
C SER A 55 -4.92 9.70 5.67
N PRO A 56 -4.46 9.55 4.41
CA PRO A 56 -3.31 8.71 4.13
C PRO A 56 -2.05 9.16 4.90
N ILE A 57 -1.04 8.30 4.98
CA ILE A 57 0.25 8.71 5.54
C ILE A 57 0.90 9.81 4.68
N SER A 58 1.68 10.68 5.35
CA SER A 58 2.40 11.76 4.67
C SER A 58 3.41 11.23 3.65
N VAL A 59 3.69 12.02 2.61
CA VAL A 59 4.71 11.70 1.60
C VAL A 59 6.08 11.46 2.26
N ALA A 60 6.45 12.28 3.25
CA ALA A 60 7.72 12.16 3.96
C ALA A 60 7.85 10.83 4.74
N ASN A 61 6.75 10.34 5.33
CA ASN A 61 6.74 9.02 5.97
C ASN A 61 6.77 7.90 4.91
N ALA A 62 6.01 8.04 3.83
CA ALA A 62 5.98 7.05 2.75
C ALA A 62 7.34 6.85 2.04
N GLN A 63 8.15 7.90 1.95
CA GLN A 63 9.52 7.82 1.40
C GLN A 63 10.49 7.02 2.29
N LYS A 64 10.15 6.80 3.56
CA LYS A 64 10.92 6.01 4.53
C LYS A 64 10.38 4.58 4.68
N ALA A 65 9.36 4.23 3.91
CA ALA A 65 8.61 2.99 4.04
C ALA A 65 8.96 2.00 2.93
N PHE A 66 8.94 0.73 3.30
CA PHE A 66 9.24 -0.41 2.45
C PHE A 66 8.15 -1.46 2.61
N LEU A 67 7.68 -1.98 1.48
CA LEU A 67 6.72 -3.06 1.40
C LEU A 67 7.44 -4.40 1.34
N THR A 68 6.95 -5.34 2.14
CA THR A 68 7.30 -6.76 2.04
C THR A 68 6.02 -7.57 1.85
N LEU A 69 6.00 -8.40 0.80
CA LEU A 69 4.93 -9.35 0.55
C LEU A 69 5.48 -10.77 0.62
N TYR A 70 4.79 -11.64 1.34
CA TYR A 70 5.07 -13.07 1.33
C TYR A 70 4.31 -13.70 0.16
N ALA A 71 5.04 -14.23 -0.81
CA ALA A 71 4.49 -14.95 -1.95
C ALA A 71 4.81 -16.44 -1.80
N ASP A 72 3.82 -17.31 -2.02
CA ASP A 72 4.01 -18.77 -1.92
C ASP A 72 4.72 -19.21 -0.62
N GLU A 73 4.29 -18.60 0.50
CA GLU A 73 4.83 -18.77 1.86
C GLU A 73 6.29 -18.32 2.10
N ARG A 74 6.93 -17.72 1.09
CA ARG A 74 8.30 -17.18 1.18
C ARG A 74 8.31 -15.67 1.07
N GLN A 75 9.34 -15.05 1.61
CA GLN A 75 9.53 -13.59 1.57
C GLN A 75 10.16 -13.15 0.24
N ASP A 76 9.53 -13.50 -0.87
CA ASP A 76 10.13 -13.34 -2.20
C ASP A 76 10.03 -11.89 -2.72
N ILE A 77 9.04 -11.14 -2.25
CA ILE A 77 8.91 -9.71 -2.55
C ILE A 77 9.34 -8.93 -1.32
N TYR A 78 10.59 -8.46 -1.35
CA TYR A 78 11.23 -7.89 -0.17
C TYR A 78 11.65 -6.45 -0.38
N ARG A 79 11.26 -5.60 0.57
CA ARG A 79 11.66 -4.18 0.68
C ARG A 79 11.51 -3.36 -0.61
N ILE A 80 10.35 -3.44 -1.26
CA ILE A 80 10.03 -2.50 -2.32
C ILE A 80 9.78 -1.12 -1.68
N PRO A 81 10.46 -0.03 -2.09
CA PRO A 81 10.15 1.30 -1.57
C PRO A 81 8.68 1.64 -1.82
N LEU A 82 7.92 1.94 -0.78
CA LEU A 82 6.47 2.14 -0.85
C LEU A 82 6.12 3.27 -1.82
N TYR A 83 6.88 4.36 -1.77
CA TYR A 83 6.65 5.52 -2.62
C TYR A 83 6.88 5.24 -4.12
N ASN A 84 7.60 4.18 -4.48
CA ASN A 84 7.75 3.76 -5.88
C ASN A 84 6.42 3.25 -6.48
N MET A 85 5.48 2.85 -5.63
CA MET A 85 4.15 2.39 -6.02
C MET A 85 3.12 3.53 -6.08
N ASN A 86 3.52 4.77 -5.73
CA ASN A 86 2.66 5.94 -5.91
C ASN A 86 2.58 6.31 -7.39
N ARG A 87 1.38 6.25 -7.97
CA ARG A 87 1.18 6.52 -9.39
C ARG A 87 0.79 7.93 -9.72
N MET A 88 0.12 8.61 -8.78
CA MET A 88 -0.40 9.95 -8.98
C MET A 88 0.53 10.97 -8.34
N GLN A 89 1.00 11.91 -9.16
CA GLN A 89 1.73 13.07 -8.68
C GLN A 89 0.78 14.26 -8.60
N ALA A 90 0.65 14.87 -7.42
CA ALA A 90 0.04 16.19 -7.31
C ALA A 90 1.04 17.23 -7.85
N SER A 91 0.86 17.60 -9.11
CA SER A 91 1.64 18.59 -9.84
C SER A 91 0.68 19.49 -10.61
N THR A 92 1.13 20.70 -10.96
CA THR A 92 0.41 21.58 -11.89
C THR A 92 0.27 20.96 -13.29
N ASP A 93 1.14 20.01 -13.62
CA ASP A 93 1.04 19.11 -14.78
C ASP A 93 0.94 17.66 -14.29
N PRO A 94 -0.28 17.16 -14.00
CA PRO A 94 -0.47 15.84 -13.43
C PRO A 94 -0.27 14.75 -14.49
N PHE A 95 0.58 13.77 -14.17
CA PHE A 95 0.72 12.56 -14.96
C PHE A 95 0.54 11.32 -14.09
N ILE A 96 0.16 10.21 -14.74
CA ILE A 96 -0.03 8.92 -14.09
C ILE A 96 1.11 7.98 -14.51
N ARG A 97 1.84 7.44 -13.54
CA ARG A 97 2.90 6.46 -13.80
C ARG A 97 2.32 5.11 -14.22
N ALA A 98 3.10 4.34 -14.97
CA ALA A 98 2.75 2.95 -15.28
C ALA A 98 2.53 2.14 -13.99
N LEU A 99 1.51 1.29 -14.01
CA LEU A 99 1.18 0.43 -12.88
C LEU A 99 2.20 -0.72 -12.81
N PRO A 100 2.92 -0.91 -11.69
CA PRO A 100 3.79 -2.07 -11.53
C PRO A 100 2.96 -3.36 -11.55
N LEU A 101 3.35 -4.27 -12.45
CA LEU A 101 2.69 -5.56 -12.62
C LEU A 101 3.44 -6.64 -11.83
N PHE A 102 2.68 -7.50 -11.15
CA PHE A 102 3.18 -8.68 -10.47
C PHE A 102 3.01 -9.91 -11.36
N LYS A 103 3.74 -10.99 -11.05
CA LYS A 103 3.73 -12.23 -11.84
C LYS A 103 2.51 -13.13 -11.59
N GLY A 104 1.46 -12.65 -10.94
CA GLY A 104 0.30 -13.47 -10.57
C GLY A 104 0.52 -14.36 -9.35
N GLN A 105 1.53 -14.07 -8.54
CA GLN A 105 1.85 -14.82 -7.33
C GLN A 105 0.73 -14.69 -6.29
N LYS A 106 0.52 -15.74 -5.48
CA LYS A 106 -0.45 -15.71 -4.39
C LYS A 106 0.22 -15.12 -3.14
N ILE A 107 -0.38 -14.06 -2.62
CA ILE A 107 0.15 -13.34 -1.46
C ILE A 107 -0.46 -13.87 -0.17
N THR A 108 0.40 -14.11 0.81
CA THR A 108 0.06 -14.42 2.19
C THR A 108 -0.03 -13.11 2.96
N TRP A 109 -1.21 -12.49 2.93
CA TRP A 109 -1.43 -11.11 3.41
C TRP A 109 -1.19 -10.93 4.90
N ASP A 110 -1.59 -11.90 5.72
CA ASP A 110 -1.40 -11.94 7.18
C ASP A 110 0.08 -11.93 7.61
N LYS A 111 0.99 -12.40 6.76
CA LYS A 111 2.45 -12.32 6.98
C LYS A 111 3.08 -11.08 6.35
N SER A 112 2.38 -10.43 5.42
CA SER A 112 2.89 -9.28 4.68
C SER A 112 2.78 -8.01 5.52
N TYR A 113 3.66 -7.04 5.27
CA TYR A 113 3.72 -5.82 6.07
C TYR A 113 4.37 -4.65 5.34
N VAL A 114 4.13 -3.46 5.86
CA VAL A 114 4.89 -2.25 5.57
C VAL A 114 5.82 -1.98 6.75
N GLU A 115 7.10 -1.79 6.46
CA GLU A 115 8.09 -1.39 7.46
C GLU A 115 8.68 -0.01 7.15
N PHE A 116 8.94 0.77 8.18
CA PHE A 116 9.55 2.10 8.11
C PHE A 116 10.95 2.00 8.71
N THR A 117 11.94 2.63 8.07
CA THR A 117 13.26 2.81 8.72
C THR A 117 13.10 3.66 9.99
N THR A 118 12.31 4.73 9.88
CA THR A 118 11.81 5.53 11.00
C THR A 118 10.42 6.06 10.63
N LEU A 119 9.48 5.98 11.57
CA LEU A 119 8.17 6.60 11.42
C LEU A 119 8.15 7.90 12.23
N THR A 120 7.94 9.05 11.56
CA THR A 120 7.60 10.26 12.30
C THR A 120 6.17 10.10 12.81
N ALA A 121 6.01 10.15 14.14
CA ALA A 121 4.73 9.90 14.81
C ALA A 121 3.61 10.78 14.20
N PRO A 122 2.51 10.18 13.71
CA PRO A 122 1.38 10.94 13.20
C PRO A 122 0.74 11.81 14.28
N GLY A 123 0.33 13.03 13.94
CA GLY A 123 -0.44 13.91 14.85
C GLY A 123 -1.93 13.56 14.94
N ALA A 124 -2.43 12.72 14.03
CA ALA A 124 -3.79 12.21 13.98
C ALA A 124 -3.77 10.79 13.42
N ASP A 125 -4.90 10.08 13.54
CA ASP A 125 -5.08 8.76 12.95
C ASP A 125 -4.93 8.80 11.43
N GLN A 126 -4.09 7.92 10.89
CA GLN A 126 -3.78 7.82 9.46
C GLN A 126 -3.97 6.40 8.93
N SER A 127 -3.98 6.26 7.61
CA SER A 127 -4.03 4.97 6.92
C SER A 127 -2.89 4.83 5.90
N ILE A 128 -2.29 3.65 5.80
CA ILE A 128 -1.50 3.27 4.62
C ILE A 128 -2.49 2.68 3.61
N CYS A 129 -2.59 3.30 2.44
CA CYS A 129 -3.66 3.05 1.49
C CYS A 129 -3.14 2.35 0.24
N PHE A 130 -3.76 1.24 -0.14
CA PHE A 130 -3.40 0.46 -1.31
C PHE A 130 -4.61 0.23 -2.21
N GLY A 131 -4.37 0.24 -3.53
CA GLY A 131 -5.26 -0.35 -4.51
C GLY A 131 -4.69 -1.69 -4.98
N VAL A 132 -5.45 -2.77 -4.82
CA VAL A 132 -5.01 -4.13 -5.18
C VAL A 132 -5.85 -4.67 -6.34
N HIS A 133 -5.19 -5.05 -7.44
CA HIS A 133 -5.81 -5.69 -8.59
C HIS A 133 -5.51 -7.20 -8.59
N TYR A 134 -6.54 -8.02 -8.75
CA TYR A 134 -6.43 -9.47 -8.60
C TYR A 134 -7.27 -10.27 -9.61
N ALA A 135 -6.93 -11.54 -9.78
CA ALA A 135 -7.69 -12.52 -10.59
C ALA A 135 -8.36 -13.57 -9.70
#